data_AF-A0A391P434-F1
#
_entry.id   AF-A0A391P434-F1
#
_cell.length_a   1.000
_cell.length_b   1.000
_cell.length_c   1.000
_cell.angle_alpha   90.00
_cell.angle_beta   90.00
_cell.angle_gamma   90.00
#
_symmetry.space_group_name_H-M   'P 1'
#
loop_
_entity.id
_entity.type
_entity.pdbx_description
1 polymer ?
#
loop_
_entity_poly.entity_id
_entity_poly.type
_entity_poly.pdbx_seq_one_letter_code
_entity_poly.pdbx_strand_id
1 'polypeptide(L)' 'MYIRKSFLKGIVLIFGSVVLLVLVFFYGFTQTRISGGAYMAAYTFCLVAIWKVEELIERI' A
#
# COMPACT_ATOMS: atom_id res chain seq x y z
N MET A 1 -9.40 4.07 23.69
CA MET A 1 -8.10 4.32 23.00
C MET A 1 -7.78 3.23 21.96
N TYR A 2 -7.99 1.94 22.28
CA TYR A 2 -7.74 0.80 21.37
C TYR A 2 -8.56 0.80 20.06
N ILE A 3 -9.83 1.21 20.13
CA ILE A 3 -10.75 1.26 18.98
C ILE A 3 -10.23 2.20 17.88
N ARG A 4 -9.61 3.33 18.24
CA ARG A 4 -9.07 4.30 17.27
C ARG A 4 -7.84 3.75 16.54
N LYS A 5 -6.97 2.99 17.21
CA LYS A 5 -5.82 2.31 16.57
C LYS A 5 -6.27 1.25 15.58
N SER A 6 -7.24 0.42 15.98
CA SER A 6 -7.77 -0.64 15.12
C SER A 6 -8.46 -0.06 13.88
N PHE A 7 -9.16 1.07 14.02
CA PHE A 7 -9.77 1.78 12.91
C PHE A 7 -8.73 2.40 11.97
N LEU A 8 -7.67 3.03 12.51
CA LEU A 8 -6.56 3.55 11.70
C LEU A 8 -5.84 2.46 10.91
N LYS A 9 -5.52 1.31 11.53
CA LYS A 9 -4.93 0.16 10.82
C LYS A 9 -5.83 -0.31 9.69
N GLY A 10 -7.14 -0.42 9.94
CA GLY A 10 -8.12 -0.78 8.91
C GLY A 10 -8.10 0.17 7.71
N ILE A 11 -8.08 1.49 7.96
CA ILE A 11 -8.01 2.49 6.88
C ILE A 11 -6.72 2.34 6.07
N VAL A 12 -5.57 2.16 6.74
CA VAL A 12 -4.26 2.03 6.08
C VAL A 12 -4.22 0.79 5.20
N LEU A 13 -4.77 -0.34 5.66
CA LEU A 13 -4.86 -1.57 4.87
C LEU A 13 -5.77 -1.41 3.65
N ILE A 14 -6.93 -0.74 3.81
CA ILE A 14 -7.86 -0.49 2.70
C ILE A 14 -7.21 0.43 1.67
N PHE A 15 -6.61 1.54 2.11
CA PHE A 15 -5.99 2.49 1.19
C PHE A 15 -4.78 1.88 0.49
N GLY A 16 -3.94 1.16 1.23
CA GLY A 16 -2.78 0.44 0.70
C GLY A 16 -3.18 -0.60 -0.36
N SER A 17 -4.21 -1.41 -0.10
CA SER A 17 -4.70 -2.41 -1.06
C SER A 17 -5.29 -1.79 -2.32
N VAL A 18 -5.99 -0.66 -2.22
CA VAL A 18 -6.47 0.10 -3.39
C VAL A 18 -5.29 0.58 -4.25
N VAL A 19 -4.23 1.13 -3.64
CA VAL A 19 -3.02 1.57 -4.37
C VAL A 19 -2.33 0.40 -5.07
N LEU A 20 -2.23 -0.76 -4.42
CA LEU A 20 -1.68 -1.97 -5.03
C LEU A 20 -2.53 -2.46 -6.22
N LEU A 21 -3.86 -2.43 -6.11
CA LEU A 21 -4.77 -2.78 -7.21
C LEU A 21 -4.62 -1.83 -8.40
N VAL A 22 -4.46 -0.53 -8.13
CA VAL A 22 -4.21 0.47 -9.17
C VAL A 22 -2.87 0.21 -9.87
N LEU A 23 -1.80 -0.12 -9.13
CA LEU A 23 -0.51 -0.52 -9.70
C LEU A 23 -0.62 -1.76 -10.59
N VAL A 24 -1.38 -2.77 -10.15
CA VAL A 24 -1.65 -3.98 -10.95
C VAL A 24 -2.42 -3.63 -12.22
N PHE A 25 -3.40 -2.73 -12.14
CA PHE A 25 -4.16 -2.28 -13.28
C PHE A 25 -3.29 -1.53 -14.30
N PHE A 26 -2.40 -0.65 -13.84
CA PHE A 26 -1.44 0.02 -14.72
C PHE A 26 -0.47 -0.97 -15.37
N TYR A 27 0.01 -1.98 -14.63
CA TYR A 27 0.90 -3.00 -15.16
C TYR A 27 0.23 -3.91 -16.20
N GLY A 28 -1.01 -4.35 -15.93
CA GLY A 28 -1.70 -5.36 -16.73
C GLY A 28 -2.63 -4.84 -17.83
N PHE A 29 -3.24 -3.67 -17.65
CA PHE A 29 -4.33 -3.18 -18.51
C PHE A 29 -4.00 -1.91 -19.31
N THR A 30 -3.09 -1.04 -18.84
CA THR A 30 -2.78 0.20 -19.58
C THR A 30 -1.66 0.04 -20.61
N GLN A 31 -1.75 0.77 -21.73
CA GLN A 31 -0.71 0.81 -22.78
C GLN A 31 0.65 1.30 -22.27
N THR A 32 0.68 2.06 -21.18
CA THR A 32 1.86 2.34 -20.38
C THR A 32 2.35 1.06 -19.71
N ARG A 33 3.09 0.25 -20.47
CA ARG A 33 3.88 -0.87 -19.93
C ARG A 33 4.94 -0.30 -19.00
N ILE A 34 4.59 -0.15 -17.73
CA ILE A 34 5.55 0.15 -16.68
C ILE A 34 6.57 -0.98 -16.69
N SER A 35 7.86 -0.63 -16.76
CA SER A 35 8.96 -1.59 -16.66
C SER A 35 8.73 -2.49 -15.44
N GLY A 36 8.85 -3.81 -15.60
CA GLY A 36 8.65 -4.76 -14.50
C GLY A 36 9.50 -4.44 -13.27
N GLY A 37 10.69 -3.87 -13.45
CA GLY A 37 11.54 -3.39 -12.36
C GLY A 37 10.95 -2.19 -11.62
N ALA A 38 10.38 -1.22 -12.35
CA ALA A 38 9.72 -0.06 -11.76
C ALA A 38 8.42 -0.45 -11.03
N TYR A 39 7.66 -1.42 -11.57
CA TYR A 39 6.52 -2.01 -10.90
C TYR A 39 6.92 -2.70 -9.59
N MET A 40 7.92 -3.57 -9.62
CA MET A 40 8.40 -4.29 -8.43
C MET A 40 8.92 -3.33 -7.36
N ALA A 41 9.64 -2.27 -7.75
CA ALA A 41 10.12 -1.25 -6.84
C ALA A 41 8.96 -0.46 -6.21
N ALA A 42 7.99 0.01 -7.00
CA ALA A 42 6.82 0.72 -6.50
C ALA A 42 5.96 -0.16 -5.57
N TYR A 43 5.81 -1.43 -5.91
CA TYR A 43 5.07 -2.42 -5.13
C TYR A 43 5.73 -2.69 -3.77
N THR A 44 7.04 -2.94 -3.76
CA THR A 44 7.80 -3.13 -2.49
C THR A 44 7.82 -1.86 -1.64
N PHE A 45 7.98 -0.68 -2.24
CA PHE A 45 7.87 0.58 -1.49
C PHE A 45 6.49 0.76 -0.84
N CYS A 46 5.40 0.42 -1.54
CA CYS A 46 4.06 0.49 -0.96
C CYS A 46 3.90 -0.45 0.23
N LEU A 47 4.41 -1.69 0.15
CA LEU A 47 4.36 -2.64 1.27
C LEU A 47 5.16 -2.14 2.47
N VAL A 48 6.36 -1.61 2.25
CA VAL A 48 7.20 -1.06 3.32
C VAL A 48 6.54 0.15 3.97
N ALA A 49 5.92 1.03 3.18
CA ALA A 49 5.20 2.19 3.69
C ALA A 49 4.01 1.78 4.57
N ILE A 50 3.20 0.81 4.14
CA ILE A 50 2.09 0.27 4.93
C ILE A 50 2.61 -0.27 6.26
N TRP A 51 3.66 -1.08 6.22
CA TRP A 51 4.23 -1.68 7.43
C TRP A 51 4.77 -0.62 8.40
N LYS A 52 5.47 0.41 7.89
CA LYS A 52 6.00 1.51 8.72
C LYS A 52 4.89 2.35 9.36
N VAL A 53 3.81 2.59 8.62
CA VAL A 53 2.64 3.31 9.15
C VAL A 53 1.92 2.48 10.20
N GLU A 54 1.78 1.17 10.01
CA GLU A 54 1.22 0.28 11.04
C GLU A 54 2.06 0.25 12.32
N GLU A 55 3.39 0.16 12.18
CA GLU A 55 4.34 0.20 13.31
C GLU A 55 4.23 1.53 14.08
N LEU A 56 4.05 2.65 13.37
CA LEU A 56 3.84 3.96 13.97
C LEU A 56 2.51 4.03 14.74
N ILE A 57 1.42 3.52 14.17
CA ILE A 57 0.09 3.48 14.82
C ILE A 57 0.14 2.63 16.08
N GLU A 58 0.93 1.56 16.08
CA GLU A 58 1.07 0.67 17.23
C GLU A 58 1.83 1.32 18.40
N ARG A 59 2.76 2.23 18.10
CA ARG A 59 3.56 2.99 19.08
C ARG A 59 2.85 4.19 19.73
N ILE A 60 1.80 4.73 19.12
CA ILE A 60 1.00 5.88 19.63
C ILE A 60 0.10 5.46 20.80
#